data_AF-A0A3L7XH26-F1
#
_entry.id   AF-A0A3L7XH26-F1
#
_cell.length_a   1.000
_cell.length_b   1.000
_cell.length_c   1.000
_cell.angle_alpha   90.00
_cell.angle_beta   90.00
_cell.angle_gamma   90.00
#
_symmetry.space_group_name_H-M   'P 1'
#
loop_
_entity.id
_entity.type
_entity.pdbx_description
1 polymer ?
#
loop_
_entity_poly.entity_id
_entity_poly.type
_entity_poly.pdbx_seq_one_letter_code
_entity_poly.pdbx_strand_id
1 'polypeptide(L)' 'MAQMTARQPVSWRFTPGRTILYLVVLGLCVLFGFPVFWTLMSSFKTTAEMAAFPPVIIPDVFQ' A
#
# COMPACT_ATOMS: atom_id res chain seq x y z
N MET A 1 21.64 -11.77 42.04
CA MET A 1 22.03 -11.27 40.70
C MET A 1 21.05 -11.79 39.63
N ALA A 2 19.76 -11.46 39.71
CA ALA A 2 18.80 -11.77 38.66
C ALA A 2 17.60 -10.82 38.77
N GLN A 3 17.71 -9.62 38.18
CA GLN A 3 16.54 -8.80 37.94
C GLN A 3 15.75 -9.44 36.80
N MET A 4 14.65 -10.11 37.15
CA MET A 4 13.65 -10.56 36.19
C MET A 4 12.96 -9.32 35.61
N THR A 5 13.35 -8.92 34.40
CA THR A 5 12.73 -7.83 33.66
C THR A 5 11.29 -8.22 33.31
N ALA A 6 10.33 -7.73 34.10
CA ALA A 6 8.92 -7.94 33.85
C ALA A 6 8.56 -7.43 32.45
N ARG A 7 8.10 -8.33 31.56
CA ARG A 7 7.59 -7.97 30.24
C ARG A 7 6.28 -7.20 30.45
N GLN A 8 6.33 -5.89 30.24
CA GLN A 8 5.13 -5.05 30.23
C GLN A 8 4.19 -5.55 29.10
N PRO A 9 2.92 -5.86 29.40
CA PRO A 9 1.98 -6.26 28.36
C PRO A 9 1.72 -5.07 27.43
N VAL A 10 1.90 -5.28 26.13
CA VAL A 10 1.58 -4.28 25.10
C VAL A 10 0.07 -4.06 25.13
N SER A 11 -0.38 -2.99 25.79
CA SER A 11 -1.80 -2.63 25.81
C SER A 11 -2.16 -1.95 24.49
N TRP A 12 -2.87 -2.68 23.64
CA TRP A 12 -3.35 -2.17 22.36
C TRP A 12 -4.51 -1.19 22.62
N ARG A 13 -4.19 0.10 22.78
CA ARG A 13 -5.19 1.15 23.01
C ARG A 13 -5.76 1.61 21.66
N PHE A 14 -6.93 1.10 21.30
CA PHE A 14 -7.66 1.58 20.14
C PHE A 14 -8.22 2.99 20.42
N THR A 15 -7.79 3.98 19.64
CA THR A 15 -8.28 5.36 19.74
C THR A 15 -9.05 5.69 18.46
N PRO A 16 -10.39 5.81 18.49
CA PRO A 16 -11.22 5.96 17.29
C PRO A 16 -10.78 7.09 16.35
N GLY A 17 -10.37 8.24 16.90
CA GLY A 17 -9.88 9.37 16.11
C GLY A 17 -8.60 9.05 15.33
N ARG A 18 -7.68 8.25 15.90
CA ARG A 18 -6.46 7.81 15.19
C ARG A 18 -6.80 6.81 14.10
N THR A 19 -7.74 5.89 14.37
CA THR A 19 -8.19 4.92 13.37
C THR A 19 -8.82 5.62 12.16
N ILE A 20 -9.73 6.57 12.38
CA ILE A 20 -10.36 7.34 11.31
C ILE A 20 -9.30 8.11 10.51
N LEU A 21 -8.36 8.78 11.20
CA LEU A 21 -7.26 9.48 10.54
C LEU A 21 -6.45 8.53 9.64
N TYR A 22 -6.10 7.34 10.13
CA TYR A 22 -5.33 6.37 9.33
C TYR A 22 -6.13 5.84 8.14
N LEU A 23 -7.43 5.60 8.28
CA LEU A 23 -8.27 5.20 7.16
C LEU A 23 -8.36 6.31 6.10
N VAL A 24 -8.50 7.57 6.51
CA VAL A 24 -8.51 8.72 5.60
C VAL A 24 -7.17 8.84 4.88
N VAL A 25 -6.06 8.84 5.62
CA VAL A 25 -4.72 8.91 5.04
C VAL A 25 -4.46 7.76 4.07
N LEU A 26 -4.83 6.53 4.44
CA LEU A 26 -4.72 5.37 3.56
C LEU A 26 -5.55 5.54 2.28
N GLY A 27 -6.79 6.03 2.41
CA GLY A 27 -7.66 6.33 1.27
C GLY A 27 -7.06 7.38 0.34
N LEU A 28 -6.48 8.45 0.90
CA LEU A 28 -5.78 9.48 0.11
C LEU A 28 -4.52 8.90 -0.56
N CYS A 29 -3.75 8.06 0.11
CA CYS A 29 -2.61 7.38 -0.48
C CYS A 29 -3.02 6.52 -1.69
N VAL A 30 -4.15 5.80 -1.61
CA VAL A 30 -4.65 5.05 -2.76
C VAL A 30 -5.14 6.00 -3.85
N LEU A 31 -5.97 6.99 -3.52
CA LEU A 31 -6.55 7.93 -4.48
C LEU A 31 -5.49 8.67 -5.30
N PHE A 32 -4.43 9.14 -4.65
CA PHE A 32 -3.37 9.91 -5.30
C PHE A 32 -2.17 9.07 -5.73
N GLY A 33 -1.84 8.00 -5.01
CA GLY A 33 -0.73 7.11 -5.32
C GLY A 33 -1.04 6.15 -6.46
N PHE A 34 -2.30 5.73 -6.62
CA PHE A 34 -2.67 4.79 -7.68
C PHE A 34 -2.43 5.36 -9.10
N PRO A 35 -2.81 6.61 -9.44
CA PRO A 35 -2.48 7.19 -10.75
C PRO A 35 -0.97 7.22 -11.04
N VAL A 36 -0.15 7.54 -10.03
CA VAL A 36 1.32 7.55 -10.16
C VAL A 36 1.85 6.14 -10.40
N PHE A 37 1.41 5.18 -9.59
CA PHE A 37 1.73 3.77 -9.75
C PHE A 37 1.34 3.26 -11.15
N TRP A 38 0.13 3.60 -11.61
CA TRP A 38 -0.35 3.21 -12.94
C TRP A 38 0.53 3.79 -14.05
N THR A 39 0.93 5.06 -13.93
CA THR A 39 1.79 5.72 -14.90
C THR A 39 3.17 5.06 -14.96
N LEU A 40 3.76 4.77 -13.80
CA LEU A 40 5.06 4.08 -13.70
C LEU A 40 5.00 2.65 -14.25
N MET A 41 3.97 1.88 -13.91
CA MET A 41 3.80 0.55 -14.49
C MET A 41 3.57 0.63 -16.00
N SER A 42 2.91 1.70 -16.46
CA SER A 42 2.63 1.88 -17.87
C SER A 42 3.90 2.17 -18.70
N SER A 43 4.92 2.80 -18.12
CA SER A 43 6.19 2.99 -18.83
C SER A 43 6.96 1.70 -19.08
N PHE A 44 6.54 0.58 -18.47
CA PHE A 44 7.18 -0.73 -18.66
C PHE A 44 6.40 -1.67 -19.59
N LYS A 45 5.10 -1.43 -19.81
CA LYS A 45 4.24 -2.28 -20.63
C LYS A 45 4.42 -2.02 -22.12
N THR A 46 4.37 -3.09 -22.90
CA THR A 46 4.30 -3.04 -24.36
C THR A 46 2.96 -2.47 -24.85
N THR A 47 2.89 -2.06 -26.12
CA THR A 47 1.65 -1.56 -26.74
C THR A 47 0.53 -2.61 -26.75
N ALA A 48 0.88 -3.89 -26.87
CA ALA A 48 -0.09 -4.99 -26.83
C ALA A 48 -0.71 -5.16 -25.43
N GLU A 49 0.10 -5.11 -24.37
CA GLU A 49 -0.36 -5.19 -22.98
C GLU A 49 -1.24 -4.01 -22.57
N MET A 50 -0.99 -2.82 -23.12
CA MET A 50 -1.84 -1.63 -22.91
C MET A 50 -3.24 -1.79 -23.49
N ALA A 51 -3.37 -2.52 -24.59
CA ALA A 51 -4.64 -2.76 -25.27
C ALA A 51 -5.38 -4.01 -24.75
N ALA A 52 -4.78 -4.77 -23.84
CA ALA A 52 -5.33 -6.01 -23.33
C ALA A 52 -6.47 -5.77 -22.32
N PHE A 53 -7.49 -6.65 -22.36
CA PHE A 53 -8.55 -6.70 -21.36
C PHE A 53 -8.66 -8.13 -20.77
N PRO A 54 -8.59 -8.29 -19.44
CA PRO A 54 -8.44 -7.25 -18.42
C PRO A 54 -7.05 -6.59 -18.44
N PRO A 55 -6.93 -5.34 -17.94
CA PRO A 55 -5.63 -4.68 -17.86
C PRO A 55 -4.67 -5.45 -16.96
N VAL A 56 -3.47 -5.75 -17.47
CA VAL A 56 -2.38 -6.32 -16.67
C VAL A 56 -1.86 -5.25 -15.70
N ILE A 57 -1.75 -5.58 -14.41
CA ILE A 57 -1.28 -4.63 -13.38
C ILE A 57 0.26 -4.59 -13.37
N ILE A 58 0.88 -5.76 -13.45
CA ILE A 58 2.32 -5.98 -13.51
C ILE A 58 2.63 -6.41 -14.95
N PRO A 59 3.60 -5.79 -15.64
CA PRO A 59 3.99 -6.18 -17.00
C PRO A 59 4.58 -7.60 -17.01
N ASP A 60 4.22 -8.39 -18.01
CA ASP A 60 4.81 -9.72 -18.24
C ASP A 60 6.15 -9.58 -18.98
N VAL A 61 6.26 -8.55 -19.83
CA VAL A 61 7.46 -8.26 -20.62
C VAL A 61 7.81 -6.78 -20.47
N PHE A 62 9.08 -6.47 -20.22
CA PHE A 62 9.59 -5.10 -20.25
C PHE A 62 9.87 -4.69 -21.70
N GLN A 63 9.35 -3.53 -22.09
CA GLN A 63 9.61 -2.94 -23.41
C GLN A 63 11.04 -2.39 -23.58
#